data_AF-A0AAU4ZLM8-F1
#
_entry.id   AF-A0AAU4ZLM8-F1
#
_cell.length_a   1.000
_cell.length_b   1.000
_cell.length_c   1.000
_cell.angle_alpha   90.00
_cell.angle_beta   90.00
_cell.angle_gamma   90.00
#
_symmetry.space_group_name_H-M   'P 1'
#
loop_
_entity.id
_entity.type
_entity.pdbx_description
1 polymer ?
#
loop_
_entity_poly.entity_id
_entity_poly.type
_entity_poly.pdbx_seq_one_letter_code
_entity_poly.pdbx_strand_id
1 'polypeptide(L)'
;MHDEPDRRRSAQSELRSRLDEGRARARLDQTTLARKAGLGRTTVSKALSPHGGVPSADTVTALAGVLKLPVGELLELRRTAAEETDTASADMSGPGRPIGQWDPHELEVHPAGPGKGPSGADGVRALPGYARREHDQVLADAVTAAATGRSGIVVLVGTSSTGKKPLFYRS
;
A
#
# COMPACT_ATOMS: atom_id res chain seq x y z
N MET A 1 8.87 24.86 -17.27
CA MET A 1 9.02 23.43 -16.92
C MET A 1 7.95 23.06 -15.88
N HIS A 2 6.68 23.02 -16.27
CA HIS A 2 5.56 22.59 -15.41
C HIS A 2 4.68 21.52 -16.10
N ASP A 3 5.12 20.99 -17.24
CA ASP A 3 4.29 20.18 -18.15
C ASP A 3 4.26 18.68 -17.82
N GLU A 4 5.22 18.20 -17.01
CA GLU A 4 5.30 16.78 -16.68
C GLU A 4 4.19 16.26 -15.74
N PRO A 5 3.76 16.95 -14.66
CA PRO A 5 2.67 16.46 -13.81
C PRO A 5 1.33 16.36 -14.51
N ASP A 6 1.05 17.27 -15.45
CA ASP A 6 -0.18 17.25 -16.24
C ASP A 6 -0.16 16.12 -17.26
N ARG A 7 1.00 15.86 -17.89
CA ARG A 7 1.17 14.72 -18.81
C ARG A 7 0.92 13.38 -18.10
N ARG A 8 1.36 13.23 -16.86
CA ARG A 8 1.20 12.01 -16.04
C ARG A 8 -0.25 11.78 -15.60
N ARG A 9 -0.90 12.82 -15.06
CA ARG A 9 -2.34 12.75 -14.72
C ARG A 9 -3.20 12.48 -15.94
N SER A 10 -2.83 13.07 -17.08
CA SER A 10 -3.46 12.81 -18.37
C SER A 10 -3.26 11.35 -18.80
N ALA A 11 -2.03 10.82 -18.77
CA ALA A 11 -1.75 9.42 -19.12
C ALA A 11 -2.46 8.41 -18.20
N GLN A 12 -2.52 8.67 -16.89
CA GLN A 12 -3.24 7.82 -15.93
C GLN A 12 -4.76 7.87 -16.16
N SER A 13 -5.30 9.05 -16.46
CA SER A 13 -6.73 9.23 -16.77
C SER A 13 -7.10 8.55 -18.08
N GLU A 14 -6.24 8.67 -19.11
CA GLU A 14 -6.38 8.03 -20.41
C GLU A 14 -6.34 6.51 -20.30
N LEU A 15 -5.38 5.97 -19.54
CA LEU A 15 -5.30 4.53 -19.25
C LEU A 15 -6.61 4.00 -18.63
N ARG A 16 -7.17 4.75 -17.67
CA ARG A 16 -8.43 4.38 -17.01
C ARG A 16 -9.63 4.50 -17.93
N SER A 17 -9.71 5.56 -18.74
CA SER A 17 -10.78 5.72 -19.72
C SER A 17 -10.82 4.53 -20.66
N ARG A 18 -9.67 4.11 -21.20
CA ARG A 18 -9.57 2.96 -22.10
C ARG A 18 -10.00 1.63 -21.45
N LEU A 19 -9.64 1.41 -20.19
CA LEU A 19 -10.07 0.22 -19.45
C LEU A 19 -11.57 0.24 -19.15
N ASP A 20 -12.13 1.40 -18.78
CA ASP A 20 -13.56 1.53 -18.49
C ASP A 20 -14.41 1.42 -19.77
N GLU A 21 -13.98 2.06 -20.86
CA GLU A 21 -14.60 1.94 -22.18
C GLU A 21 -14.53 0.51 -22.70
N GLY A 22 -13.38 -0.17 -22.56
CA GLY A 22 -13.24 -1.58 -22.93
C GLY A 22 -14.21 -2.47 -22.15
N ARG A 23 -14.36 -2.22 -20.84
CA ARG A 23 -15.32 -2.91 -19.98
C ARG A 23 -16.76 -2.66 -20.39
N ALA A 24 -17.11 -1.41 -20.70
CA ALA A 24 -18.45 -1.02 -21.16
C ALA A 24 -18.78 -1.68 -22.52
N ARG A 25 -17.84 -1.70 -23.46
CA ARG A 25 -17.98 -2.39 -24.76
C ARG A 25 -18.17 -3.90 -24.60
N ALA A 26 -17.43 -4.51 -23.68
CA ALA A 26 -17.54 -5.93 -23.36
C ALA A 26 -18.79 -6.28 -22.53
N ARG A 27 -19.55 -5.27 -22.06
CA ARG A 27 -20.71 -5.40 -21.15
C ARG A 27 -20.40 -6.24 -19.91
N LEU A 28 -19.22 -6.05 -19.32
CA LEU A 28 -18.78 -6.77 -18.12
C LEU A 28 -18.94 -5.89 -16.88
N ASP A 29 -19.56 -6.44 -15.83
CA ASP A 29 -19.48 -5.83 -14.50
C ASP A 29 -18.08 -6.04 -13.90
N GLN A 30 -17.71 -5.25 -12.88
CA GLN A 30 -16.38 -5.38 -12.25
C GLN A 30 -16.17 -6.77 -11.64
N THR A 31 -17.24 -7.41 -11.15
CA THR A 31 -17.19 -8.74 -10.54
C THR A 31 -16.86 -9.83 -11.58
N THR A 32 -17.48 -9.79 -12.75
CA THR A 32 -17.23 -10.74 -13.84
C THR A 32 -15.92 -10.46 -14.53
N LEU A 33 -15.53 -9.18 -14.67
CA LEU A 33 -14.21 -8.81 -15.16
C LEU A 33 -13.11 -9.35 -14.24
N ALA A 34 -13.24 -9.18 -12.92
CA ALA A 34 -12.30 -9.73 -11.94
C ALA A 34 -12.17 -11.25 -12.06
N ARG A 35 -13.30 -11.96 -12.09
CA ARG A 35 -13.32 -13.42 -12.25
C ARG A 35 -12.69 -13.89 -13.56
N LYS A 36 -12.98 -13.22 -14.68
CA LYS A 36 -12.40 -13.56 -15.99
C LYS A 36 -10.91 -13.24 -16.08
N ALA A 37 -10.47 -12.19 -15.41
CA ALA A 37 -9.06 -11.79 -15.37
C ALA A 37 -8.24 -12.57 -14.32
N GLY A 38 -8.87 -13.42 -13.51
CA GLY A 38 -8.19 -14.11 -12.39
C GLY A 38 -7.76 -13.16 -11.27
N LEU A 39 -8.38 -11.99 -11.17
CA LEU A 39 -8.04 -10.93 -10.21
C LEU A 39 -9.04 -10.85 -9.07
N GLY A 40 -8.61 -10.32 -7.92
CA GLY A 40 -9.50 -9.96 -6.83
C GLY A 40 -10.41 -8.78 -7.20
N ARG A 41 -11.67 -8.80 -6.74
CA ARG A 41 -12.63 -7.70 -6.98
C ARG A 41 -12.11 -6.34 -6.51
N THR A 42 -11.42 -6.31 -5.37
CA THR A 42 -10.80 -5.10 -4.83
C THR A 42 -9.66 -4.59 -5.72
N THR A 43 -8.90 -5.48 -6.35
CA THR A 43 -7.83 -5.12 -7.29
C THR A 43 -8.38 -4.42 -8.54
N VAL A 44 -9.45 -4.97 -9.12
CA VAL A 44 -10.13 -4.36 -10.27
C VAL A 44 -10.78 -3.03 -9.89
N SER A 45 -11.43 -2.96 -8.72
CA SER A 45 -12.03 -1.73 -8.22
C SER A 45 -10.96 -0.64 -8.00
N LYS A 46 -9.83 -0.97 -7.36
CA LYS A 46 -8.70 -0.03 -7.20
C LYS A 46 -8.11 0.39 -8.53
N ALA A 47 -7.99 -0.52 -9.51
CA ALA A 47 -7.44 -0.22 -10.83
C ALA A 47 -8.31 0.76 -11.64
N LEU A 48 -9.64 0.65 -11.50
CA LEU A 48 -10.61 1.51 -12.19
C LEU A 48 -10.97 2.78 -11.41
N SER A 49 -10.61 2.86 -10.13
CA SER A 49 -10.95 4.02 -9.29
C SER A 49 -10.08 5.23 -9.63
N PRO A 50 -10.65 6.46 -9.68
CA PRO A 50 -9.88 7.69 -9.93
C PRO A 50 -8.87 7.99 -8.83
N HIS A 51 -9.13 7.54 -7.60
CA HIS A 51 -8.26 7.69 -6.44
C HIS A 51 -7.31 6.48 -6.23
N GLY A 52 -7.30 5.51 -7.14
CA GLY A 52 -6.38 4.37 -7.06
C GLY A 52 -4.94 4.78 -7.39
N GLY A 53 -3.96 4.01 -6.92
CA GLY A 53 -2.59 4.09 -7.43
C GLY A 53 -2.49 3.62 -8.89
N VAL A 54 -1.30 3.75 -9.49
CA VAL A 54 -1.02 3.20 -10.83
C VAL A 54 -1.12 1.66 -10.77
N PRO A 55 -1.95 1.01 -11.61
CA PRO A 55 -2.07 -0.45 -11.62
C PRO A 55 -0.75 -1.14 -11.99
N SER A 56 -0.52 -2.35 -11.47
CA SER A 56 0.64 -3.16 -11.84
C SER A 56 0.58 -3.60 -13.31
N ALA A 57 1.74 -3.86 -13.92
CA ALA A 57 1.82 -4.34 -15.30
C ALA A 57 1.03 -5.65 -15.50
N ASP A 58 1.08 -6.56 -14.53
CA ASP A 58 0.31 -7.80 -14.55
C ASP A 58 -1.21 -7.55 -14.52
N THR A 59 -1.65 -6.59 -13.71
CA THR A 59 -3.07 -6.19 -13.64
C THR A 59 -3.53 -5.61 -14.98
N VAL A 60 -2.74 -4.71 -15.58
CA VAL A 60 -3.06 -4.11 -16.88
C VAL A 60 -3.10 -5.19 -17.97
N THR A 61 -2.15 -6.12 -17.97
CA THR A 61 -2.08 -7.22 -18.94
C THR A 61 -3.27 -8.17 -18.82
N ALA A 62 -3.65 -8.56 -17.60
CA ALA A 62 -4.79 -9.42 -17.35
C ALA A 62 -6.12 -8.77 -17.78
N LEU A 63 -6.31 -7.48 -17.45
CA LEU A 63 -7.49 -6.73 -17.89
C LEU A 63 -7.54 -6.55 -19.40
N ALA A 64 -6.41 -6.17 -20.02
CA ALA A 64 -6.31 -5.99 -21.46
C ALA A 64 -6.59 -7.28 -22.23
N GLY A 65 -6.14 -8.43 -21.74
CA GLY A 65 -6.42 -9.74 -22.34
C GLY A 65 -7.90 -10.09 -22.34
N VAL A 66 -8.62 -9.83 -21.24
CA VAL A 66 -10.07 -10.07 -21.15
C VAL A 66 -10.87 -9.10 -22.00
N LEU A 67 -10.45 -7.84 -22.03
CA LEU A 67 -11.11 -6.76 -22.78
C LEU A 67 -10.70 -6.72 -24.27
N LYS A 68 -9.76 -7.57 -24.69
CA LYS A 68 -9.18 -7.60 -26.04
C LYS A 68 -8.63 -6.23 -26.48
N LEU A 69 -7.97 -5.53 -25.56
CA LEU A 69 -7.35 -4.23 -25.80
C LEU A 69 -5.86 -4.39 -26.16
N PRO A 70 -5.25 -3.43 -26.89
CA PRO A 70 -3.83 -3.47 -27.19
C PRO A 70 -3.00 -3.30 -25.92
N VAL A 71 -2.43 -4.42 -25.44
CA VAL A 71 -1.62 -4.47 -24.20
C VAL A 71 -0.45 -3.49 -24.26
N GLY A 72 0.22 -3.40 -25.42
CA GLY A 72 1.38 -2.51 -25.61
C GLY A 72 1.07 -1.04 -25.33
N GLU A 73 -0.02 -0.52 -25.89
CA GLU A 73 -0.42 0.88 -25.68
C GLU A 73 -0.79 1.16 -24.21
N LEU A 74 -1.46 0.21 -23.55
CA LEU A 74 -1.83 0.35 -22.15
C LEU A 74 -0.61 0.30 -21.23
N LEU A 75 0.41 -0.50 -21.57
CA LEU A 75 1.66 -0.56 -20.83
C LEU A 75 2.51 0.70 -21.01
N GLU A 76 2.52 1.31 -22.19
CA GLU A 76 3.20 2.60 -22.42
C GLU A 76 2.52 3.72 -21.62
N LEU A 77 1.18 3.81 -21.67
CA LEU A 77 0.43 4.76 -20.82
C LEU A 77 0.69 4.54 -19.33
N ARG A 78 0.79 3.28 -18.90
CA ARG A 78 1.15 2.92 -17.52
C ARG A 78 2.58 3.32 -17.17
N ARG A 79 3.54 3.18 -18.10
CA ARG A 79 4.93 3.61 -17.92
C ARG A 79 5.01 5.13 -17.73
N THR A 80 4.40 5.91 -18.63
CA THR A 80 4.33 7.37 -18.51
C THR A 80 3.65 7.80 -17.21
N ALA A 81 2.63 7.08 -16.74
CA ALA A 81 1.99 7.35 -15.45
C ALA A 81 2.83 6.95 -14.22
N ALA A 82 3.76 5.99 -14.36
CA ALA A 82 4.56 5.44 -13.26
C ALA A 82 5.91 6.14 -13.04
N GLU A 83 6.39 6.94 -13.99
CA GLU A 83 7.73 7.56 -14.01
C GLU A 83 8.10 8.44 -12.78
N GLU A 84 7.13 8.86 -11.94
CA GLU A 84 7.43 9.50 -10.65
C GLU A 84 7.69 8.54 -9.49
N THR A 85 7.28 7.27 -9.58
CA THR A 85 7.49 6.33 -8.46
C THR A 85 8.95 5.85 -8.42
N ASP A 86 9.63 5.81 -9.57
CA ASP A 86 11.05 5.41 -9.66
C ASP A 86 12.02 6.58 -9.46
N THR A 87 11.63 7.83 -9.76
CA THR A 87 12.55 8.99 -9.66
C THR A 87 12.46 9.75 -8.34
N ALA A 88 11.32 9.71 -7.62
CA ALA A 88 11.26 10.14 -6.21
C ALA A 88 11.87 9.09 -5.25
N SER A 89 12.18 7.89 -5.75
CA SER A 89 12.77 6.78 -4.98
C SER A 89 14.28 6.65 -5.16
N ALA A 90 14.91 7.48 -5.98
CA ALA A 90 16.36 7.46 -6.17
C ALA A 90 17.15 7.93 -4.93
N ASP A 91 16.49 8.55 -3.94
CA ASP A 91 17.11 9.00 -2.69
C ASP A 91 16.76 8.15 -1.44
N MET A 92 16.04 7.03 -1.62
CA MET A 92 15.82 6.02 -0.59
C MET A 92 16.05 4.62 -1.15
N SER A 93 17.30 4.32 -1.48
CA SER A 93 17.73 2.99 -1.92
C SER A 93 17.61 1.98 -0.76
N GLY A 94 16.44 1.35 -0.67
CA GLY A 94 16.18 0.20 0.18
C GLY A 94 14.80 -0.39 -0.14
N PRO A 95 14.64 -1.72 -0.24
CA PRO A 95 13.33 -2.32 -0.46
C PRO A 95 12.44 -2.09 0.76
N GLY A 96 11.43 -1.23 0.61
CA GLY A 96 10.40 -1.02 1.63
C GLY A 96 9.97 0.43 1.77
N ARG A 97 8.77 0.61 2.31
CA ARG A 97 8.24 1.92 2.70
C ARG A 97 8.52 2.15 4.19
N PRO A 98 8.98 3.34 4.63
CA PRO A 98 9.22 3.61 6.04
C PRO A 98 7.96 3.36 6.89
N ILE A 99 8.12 2.73 8.06
CA ILE A 99 6.99 2.31 8.91
C ILE A 99 6.02 3.46 9.26
N GLY A 100 6.54 4.68 9.45
CA GLY A 100 5.72 5.86 9.76
C GLY A 100 4.82 6.35 8.62
N GLN A 101 4.97 5.80 7.42
CA GLN A 101 4.09 6.09 6.28
C GLN A 101 2.98 5.04 6.13
N TRP A 102 3.05 3.91 6.83
CA TRP A 102 2.01 2.88 6.75
C TRP A 102 0.78 3.26 7.57
N ASP A 103 -0.40 2.93 7.05
CA ASP A 103 -1.61 2.95 7.87
C ASP A 103 -1.56 1.75 8.85
N PRO A 104 -1.84 1.94 10.16
CA PRO A 104 -1.79 0.85 11.13
C PRO A 104 -2.68 -0.35 10.77
N HIS A 105 -3.80 -0.14 10.08
CA HIS A 105 -4.70 -1.21 9.67
C HIS A 105 -4.18 -1.99 8.45
N GLU A 106 -3.32 -1.38 7.63
CA GLU A 106 -2.58 -2.07 6.56
C GLU A 106 -1.49 -3.00 7.13
N LEU A 107 -1.05 -2.75 8.37
CA LEU A 107 -0.09 -3.60 9.10
C LEU A 107 -0.78 -4.70 9.93
N GLU A 108 -2.06 -4.98 9.67
CA GLU A 108 -2.90 -5.94 10.41
C GLU A 108 -2.94 -5.66 11.93
N VAL A 109 -2.69 -4.41 12.34
CA VAL A 109 -2.79 -4.00 13.75
C VAL A 109 -4.26 -3.89 14.11
N HIS A 110 -4.75 -4.90 14.81
CA HIS A 110 -6.09 -4.88 15.38
C HIS A 110 -6.09 -4.17 16.74
N PRO A 111 -7.08 -3.30 17.01
CA PRO A 111 -7.21 -2.67 18.30
C PRO A 111 -7.39 -3.72 19.40
N ALA A 112 -6.65 -3.55 20.51
CA ALA A 112 -6.78 -4.41 21.68
C ALA A 112 -8.12 -4.15 22.39
N GLY A 113 -9.15 -4.92 22.03
CA GLY A 113 -10.42 -5.04 22.78
C GLY A 113 -11.51 -3.97 22.51
N PRO A 114 -12.76 -4.26 22.90
CA PRO A 114 -13.91 -3.36 22.72
C PRO A 114 -13.94 -2.32 23.85
N GLY A 115 -13.44 -1.12 23.59
CA GLY A 115 -13.47 0.00 24.54
C GLY A 115 -14.07 1.24 23.90
N LYS A 116 -15.26 1.63 24.34
CA LYS A 116 -16.01 2.80 23.86
C LYS A 116 -15.16 4.07 24.01
N GLY A 117 -14.68 4.64 22.90
CA GLY A 117 -14.10 5.99 22.89
C GLY A 117 -15.20 7.05 22.89
N PRO A 118 -14.99 8.22 23.50
CA PRO A 118 -15.95 9.31 23.46
C PRO A 118 -16.06 9.83 22.02
N SER A 119 -17.31 9.97 21.57
CA SER A 119 -17.71 10.41 20.24
C SER A 119 -17.06 11.75 19.88
N GLY A 120 -16.17 11.76 18.89
CA GLY A 120 -15.61 12.94 18.26
C GLY A 120 -15.39 12.62 16.78
N ALA A 121 -15.91 13.48 15.91
CA ALA A 121 -16.01 13.27 14.47
C ALA A 121 -14.63 13.25 13.77
N ASP A 122 -14.00 12.08 13.72
CA ASP A 122 -13.14 11.56 12.64
C ASP A 122 -12.50 10.26 13.16
N GLY A 123 -13.12 9.14 12.80
CA GLY A 123 -13.04 7.86 13.52
C GLY A 123 -11.75 7.07 13.37
N VAL A 124 -10.60 7.60 13.81
CA VAL A 124 -9.42 6.79 14.11
C VAL A 124 -9.30 6.66 15.63
N ARG A 125 -9.73 5.51 16.14
CA ARG A 125 -9.69 5.18 17.57
C ARG A 125 -8.22 5.07 18.01
N ALA A 126 -7.77 6.00 18.85
CA ALA A 126 -6.38 6.06 19.33
C ALA A 126 -5.94 4.72 19.94
N LEU A 127 -4.87 4.14 19.38
CA LEU A 127 -4.23 2.95 19.94
C LEU A 127 -3.56 3.33 21.27
N PRO A 128 -3.54 2.42 22.28
CA PRO A 128 -2.77 2.66 23.50
C PRO A 128 -1.32 3.00 23.17
N GLY A 129 -0.79 4.02 23.83
CA GLY A 129 0.60 4.44 23.63
C GLY A 129 1.58 3.31 23.94
N TYR A 130 2.65 3.25 23.15
CA TYR A 130 3.71 2.27 23.34
C TYR A 130 4.40 2.44 24.69
N ALA A 131 4.40 1.40 25.53
CA ALA A 131 5.16 1.38 26.78
C ALA A 131 6.56 0.83 26.52
N ARG A 132 7.59 1.68 26.68
CA ARG A 132 8.99 1.27 26.50
C ARG A 132 9.40 0.19 27.49
N ARG A 133 10.23 -0.73 27.01
CA ARG A 133 10.80 -1.86 27.75
C ARG A 133 12.31 -1.86 27.65
N GLU A 134 12.98 -2.58 28.55
CA GLU A 134 14.46 -2.64 28.60
C GLU A 134 15.08 -3.13 27.27
N HIS A 135 14.44 -4.09 26.58
CA HIS A 135 14.94 -4.57 25.28
C HIS A 135 14.83 -3.52 24.16
N ASP A 136 14.00 -2.49 24.31
CA ASP A 136 13.89 -1.44 23.30
C ASP A 136 15.16 -0.61 23.23
N GLN A 137 15.86 -0.46 24.36
CA GLN A 137 17.14 0.25 24.39
C GLN A 137 18.20 -0.52 23.61
N VAL A 138 18.30 -1.84 23.84
CA VAL A 138 19.24 -2.72 23.13
C VAL A 138 18.96 -2.70 21.62
N LEU A 139 17.68 -2.71 21.24
CA LEU A 139 17.28 -2.62 19.83
C LEU A 139 17.59 -1.24 19.23
N ALA A 140 17.35 -0.15 19.98
CA ALA A 140 17.65 1.20 19.54
C ALA A 140 19.16 1.38 19.29
N ASP A 141 20.00 0.88 20.20
CA ASP A 141 21.46 0.96 20.08
C ASP A 141 21.95 0.18 18.84
N ALA A 142 21.36 -1.00 18.57
CA ALA A 142 21.67 -1.78 17.38
C ALA A 142 21.26 -1.06 16.07
N VAL A 143 20.09 -0.40 16.06
CA VAL A 143 19.63 0.41 14.92
C VAL A 143 20.55 1.60 14.70
N THR A 144 20.96 2.30 15.75
CA THR A 144 21.94 3.38 15.65
C THR A 144 23.28 2.88 15.11
N ALA A 145 23.77 1.72 15.58
CA ALA A 145 24.99 1.12 15.06
C ALA A 145 24.88 0.79 13.56
N ALA A 146 23.74 0.24 13.13
CA ALA A 146 23.44 -0.04 11.73
C ALA A 146 23.40 1.23 10.86
N ALA A 147 22.76 2.29 11.36
CA ALA A 147 22.73 3.58 10.67
C ALA A 147 24.13 4.20 10.51
N THR A 148 25.06 3.89 11.42
CA THR A 148 26.48 4.27 11.31
C THR A 148 27.35 3.29 10.50
N GLY A 149 26.73 2.33 9.80
CA GLY A 149 27.41 1.41 8.88
C GLY A 149 27.86 0.06 9.50
N ARG A 150 27.47 -0.26 10.73
CA ARG A 150 27.80 -1.56 11.36
C ARG A 150 26.65 -2.55 11.20
N SER A 151 26.86 -3.60 10.41
CA SER A 151 25.85 -4.64 10.23
C SER A 151 25.84 -5.62 11.41
N GLY A 152 24.65 -6.03 11.85
CA GLY A 152 24.48 -7.00 12.94
C GLY A 152 23.06 -7.60 12.95
N ILE A 153 22.92 -8.76 13.57
CA ILE A 153 21.62 -9.42 13.78
C ILE A 153 21.30 -9.44 15.28
N VAL A 154 20.10 -9.00 15.65
CA VAL A 154 19.60 -9.06 17.02
C VAL A 154 18.44 -10.04 17.05
N VAL A 155 18.51 -11.04 17.93
CA VAL A 155 17.44 -12.03 18.12
C VAL A 155 16.81 -11.81 19.48
N LEU A 156 15.55 -11.38 19.49
CA LEU A 156 14.77 -11.27 20.72
C LEU A 156 14.20 -12.64 21.09
N VAL A 157 14.84 -13.31 22.05
CA VAL A 157 14.33 -14.57 22.62
C VAL A 157 13.47 -14.23 23.82
N GLY A 158 12.19 -14.57 23.76
CA GLY A 158 11.29 -14.46 24.90
C GLY A 158 10.57 -15.77 25.16
N THR A 159 10.18 -15.99 26.42
CA THR A 159 9.36 -17.13 26.79
C THR A 159 7.96 -16.95 26.18
N SER A 160 7.35 -18.03 25.69
CA SER A 160 6.03 -18.04 25.02
C SER A 160 5.07 -17.05 25.70
N SER A 161 4.71 -15.96 24.98
CA SER A 161 3.92 -14.79 25.44
C SER A 161 4.67 -13.48 25.75
N THR A 162 5.88 -13.24 25.25
CA THR A 162 6.39 -11.85 25.07
C THR A 162 5.74 -11.20 23.85
N GLY A 163 4.57 -10.58 24.03
CA GLY A 163 3.90 -9.78 22.98
C GLY A 163 2.37 -9.82 23.03
N LYS A 164 1.77 -10.83 23.68
CA LYS A 164 0.31 -11.04 23.74
C LYS A 164 -0.37 -10.63 25.05
N LYS A 165 0.31 -9.88 25.92
CA LYS A 165 -0.29 -9.42 27.17
C LYS A 165 -0.78 -7.98 26.95
N PRO A 166 -2.09 -7.73 26.72
CA PRO A 166 -2.60 -6.37 26.83
C PRO A 166 -2.29 -5.89 28.24
N LEU A 167 -1.50 -4.83 28.35
CA LEU A 167 -1.23 -4.17 29.62
C LEU A 167 -2.51 -3.42 30.01
N PHE A 168 -3.31 -4.00 30.90
CA PHE A 168 -4.49 -3.35 31.47
C PHE A 168 -4.04 -2.60 32.74
N TYR A 169 -3.89 -1.29 32.66
CA TYR A 169 -3.71 -0.46 33.86
C TYR A 169 -5.09 -0.06 34.38
N ARG A 170 -5.40 -0.40 35.64
CA ARG A 170 -6.62 0.03 36.33
C ARG A 170 -6.21 1.19 37.24
N SER A 171 -6.82 2.36 37.05
CA SER A 171 -6.79 3.47 38.01
C SER A 171 -7.57 3.12 39.27
#